data_AF-A0A821X8T5-F1
#
_entry.id   AF-A0A821X8T5-F1
#
_cell.length_a   1.000
_cell.length_b   1.000
_cell.length_c   1.000
_cell.angle_alpha   90.00
_cell.angle_beta   90.00
_cell.angle_gamma   90.00
#
_symmetry.space_group_name_H-M   'P 1'
#
loop_
_entity.id
_entity.type
_entity.pdbx_description
1 polymer ?
#
loop_
_entity_poly.entity_id
_entity_poly.type
_entity_poly.pdbx_seq_one_letter_code
_entity_poly.pdbx_strand_id
1 'polypeptide(L)'
;TNKYLLNLRLKNYITQKQYEKLGIKPNEVELAHLYYLPKAHKPDTPLRPIISGLKHPTIKISKFLDEILRPLFDQMAANTTVTCGTEVIKQLHDWTKQNLREETILCSMDVIDLYTMLRSKKNM
;
A
#
# COMPACT_ATOMS: atom_id res chain seq x y z
N THR A 1 -0.31 16.56 -15.96
CA THR A 1 -0.70 15.13 -15.99
C THR A 1 -1.39 14.72 -17.29
N ASN A 2 -2.48 15.36 -17.72
CA ASN A 2 -3.17 14.99 -18.97
C ASN A 2 -2.29 15.05 -20.22
N LYS A 3 -1.37 16.01 -20.32
CA LYS A 3 -0.35 16.07 -21.39
C LYS A 3 0.45 14.76 -21.52
N TYR A 4 0.85 14.17 -20.39
CA TYR A 4 1.60 12.91 -20.36
C TYR A 4 0.71 11.72 -20.74
N LEU A 5 -0.53 11.69 -20.25
CA LEU A 5 -1.52 10.68 -20.66
C LEU A 5 -1.78 10.71 -22.17
N LEU A 6 -1.86 11.91 -22.77
CA LEU A 6 -1.99 12.07 -24.21
C LEU A 6 -0.76 11.52 -24.94
N ASN A 7 0.45 11.78 -24.44
CA ASN A 7 1.66 11.21 -25.03
C ASN A 7 1.67 9.67 -24.99
N LEU A 8 1.28 9.07 -23.87
CA LEU A 8 1.16 7.62 -23.74
C LEU A 8 0.12 7.05 -24.70
N ARG A 9 -1.00 7.74 -24.88
CA ARG A 9 -2.06 7.35 -25.82
C ARG A 9 -1.58 7.43 -27.27
N LEU A 10 -0.90 8.51 -27.66
CA LEU A 10 -0.35 8.69 -29.02
C LEU A 10 0.73 7.66 -29.35
N LYS A 11 1.49 7.20 -28.35
CA LYS A 11 2.46 6.11 -28.48
C LYS A 11 1.85 4.71 -28.37
N ASN A 12 0.52 4.60 -28.24
CA ASN A 12 -0.21 3.34 -28.06
C ASN A 12 0.22 2.51 -26.83
N TYR A 13 0.79 3.13 -25.80
CA TYR A 13 1.07 2.46 -24.52
C TYR A 13 -0.19 2.27 -23.66
N ILE A 14 -1.22 3.08 -23.90
CA ILE A 14 -2.54 2.94 -23.27
C ILE A 14 -3.63 3.01 -24.35
N THR A 15 -4.73 2.29 -24.10
CA THR A 15 -5.91 2.29 -24.95
C THR A 15 -6.69 3.60 -24.84
N GLN A 16 -7.59 3.85 -25.80
CA GLN A 16 -8.51 5.00 -25.75
C GLN A 16 -9.36 5.00 -24.46
N LYS A 17 -9.91 3.83 -24.10
CA LYS A 17 -10.71 3.65 -22.87
C LYS A 17 -9.90 3.96 -21.60
N GLN A 18 -8.63 3.55 -21.56
CA GLN A 18 -7.74 3.88 -20.44
C GLN A 18 -7.43 5.39 -20.40
N TYR A 19 -7.16 6.02 -21.54
CA TYR A 19 -6.94 7.47 -21.60
C TYR A 19 -8.14 8.25 -21.05
N GLU A 20 -9.36 7.88 -21.43
CA GLU A 20 -10.60 8.49 -20.93
C GLU A 20 -10.80 8.24 -19.44
N LYS A 21 -10.60 6.99 -18.96
CA LYS A 21 -10.71 6.62 -17.54
C LYS A 21 -9.69 7.38 -16.68
N LEU A 22 -8.47 7.58 -17.17
CA LEU A 22 -7.36 8.20 -16.45
C LEU A 22 -7.35 9.73 -16.50
N GLY A 23 -8.08 10.31 -17.45
CA GLY A 23 -8.18 11.75 -17.63
C GLY A 23 -8.61 12.49 -16.35
N ILE A 24 -7.89 13.56 -16.03
CA ILE A 24 -8.19 14.41 -14.89
C ILE A 24 -9.06 15.57 -15.37
N LYS A 25 -10.17 15.80 -14.70
CA LYS A 25 -11.01 16.98 -14.89
C LYS A 25 -10.74 17.94 -13.72
N PRO A 26 -10.37 19.20 -13.98
CA PRO A 26 -10.04 20.16 -12.91
C PRO A 26 -11.14 20.31 -11.86
N ASN A 27 -12.40 20.23 -12.27
CA ASN A 27 -13.55 20.41 -11.38
C ASN A 27 -13.89 19.16 -10.53
N GLU A 28 -13.17 18.04 -10.73
CA GLU A 28 -13.38 16.78 -10.00
C GLU A 28 -12.24 16.47 -9.01
N VAL A 29 -11.23 17.35 -8.89
CA VAL A 29 -10.03 17.09 -8.09
C VAL A 29 -9.78 18.15 -7.03
N GLU A 30 -9.19 17.72 -5.93
CA GLU A 30 -8.85 18.57 -4.78
C GLU A 30 -7.40 18.27 -4.31
N LEU A 31 -6.78 19.22 -3.64
CA LEU A 31 -5.49 19.00 -2.98
C LEU A 31 -5.65 18.02 -1.82
N ALA A 32 -4.59 17.27 -1.52
CA ALA A 32 -4.62 16.37 -0.39
C ALA A 32 -4.61 17.15 0.94
N HIS A 33 -5.30 16.63 1.95
CA HIS A 33 -5.36 17.22 3.28
C HIS A 33 -4.41 16.48 4.23
N LEU A 34 -3.51 17.23 4.87
CA LEU A 34 -2.66 16.74 5.94
C LEU A 34 -3.37 16.93 7.28
N TYR A 35 -3.50 15.86 8.05
CA TYR A 35 -3.99 15.91 9.43
C TYR A 35 -3.20 14.94 10.31
N TYR A 36 -3.38 15.05 11.62
CA TYR A 36 -2.61 14.29 12.59
C TYR A 36 -3.54 13.45 13.46
N LEU A 37 -3.22 12.18 13.62
CA LEU A 37 -3.90 11.28 14.56
C LEU A 37 -3.03 11.06 15.81
N PRO A 38 -3.56 11.19 17.03
CA PRO A 38 -2.79 10.93 18.24
C PRO A 38 -2.47 9.44 18.38
N LYS A 39 -1.22 9.11 18.74
CA LYS A 39 -0.86 7.76 19.21
C LYS A 39 -0.93 7.73 20.74
N ALA A 40 -2.14 7.55 21.28
CA ALA A 40 -2.40 7.61 22.73
C ALA A 40 -1.59 6.61 23.60
N HIS A 41 -1.01 5.57 22.99
CA HIS A 41 -0.22 4.54 23.66
C HIS A 41 1.28 4.86 23.75
N LYS A 42 1.71 6.09 23.43
CA LYS A 42 3.11 6.51 23.43
C LYS A 42 3.30 7.73 24.36
N PRO A 43 4.35 7.77 25.21
CA PRO A 43 4.47 8.70 26.34
C PRO A 43 4.35 10.18 25.96
N ASP A 44 4.95 10.59 24.84
CA ASP A 44 5.01 11.99 24.39
C ASP A 44 3.88 12.36 23.40
N THR A 45 2.83 11.55 23.32
CA THR A 45 1.74 11.65 22.33
C THR A 45 2.23 11.92 20.89
N PRO A 46 3.11 11.07 20.33
CA PRO A 46 3.56 11.20 18.96
C PRO A 46 2.36 11.20 18.02
N LEU A 47 2.28 12.24 17.20
CA LEU A 47 1.26 12.35 16.18
C LEU A 47 1.63 11.44 14.99
N ARG A 48 0.62 10.80 14.40
CA ARG A 48 0.75 10.13 13.11
C ARG A 48 0.25 11.10 12.03
N PRO A 49 1.12 11.69 11.21
CA PRO A 49 0.68 12.46 10.05
C PRO A 49 -0.02 11.53 9.07
N ILE A 50 -1.19 11.95 8.58
CA ILE A 50 -1.97 11.26 7.55
C ILE A 50 -2.25 12.25 6.42
N ILE A 51 -2.04 11.79 5.18
CA ILE A 51 -2.41 12.52 3.97
C ILE A 51 -3.69 11.89 3.41
N SER A 52 -4.81 12.62 3.48
CA SER A 52 -6.05 12.23 2.80
C SER A 52 -6.07 12.77 1.38
N GLY A 53 -6.04 11.87 0.40
CA GLY A 53 -6.03 12.20 -1.04
C GLY A 53 -7.23 11.65 -1.81
N LEU A 54 -8.42 11.59 -1.21
CA LEU A 54 -9.61 10.93 -1.80
C LEU A 54 -10.02 11.49 -3.17
N LYS A 55 -9.80 12.78 -3.43
CA LYS A 55 -10.04 13.43 -4.73
C LYS A 55 -8.74 13.94 -5.36
N HIS A 56 -7.60 13.38 -4.96
CA HIS A 56 -6.32 13.82 -5.48
C HIS A 56 -6.20 13.49 -6.98
N PRO A 57 -5.58 14.36 -7.80
CA PRO A 57 -5.41 14.13 -9.24
C PRO A 57 -4.71 12.80 -9.60
N THR A 58 -3.99 12.19 -8.66
CA THR A 58 -3.28 10.92 -8.89
C THR A 58 -4.13 9.68 -8.60
N ILE A 59 -5.33 9.79 -8.01
CA ILE A 59 -6.06 8.60 -7.53
C ILE A 59 -6.41 7.62 -8.66
N LYS A 60 -6.78 8.14 -9.83
CA LYS A 60 -7.12 7.34 -11.01
C LYS A 60 -5.92 6.54 -11.52
N ILE A 61 -4.74 7.18 -11.61
CA ILE A 61 -3.52 6.51 -12.06
C ILE A 61 -2.96 5.56 -11.00
N SER A 62 -3.04 5.92 -9.71
CA SER A 62 -2.66 5.03 -8.60
C SER A 62 -3.49 3.74 -8.60
N LYS A 63 -4.82 3.85 -8.78
CA LYS A 63 -5.69 2.68 -8.89
C LYS A 63 -5.37 1.83 -10.12
N PHE A 64 -5.09 2.45 -11.26
CA PHE A 64 -4.70 1.73 -12.46
C PHE A 64 -3.37 0.99 -12.30
N LEU A 65 -2.38 1.59 -11.62
CA LEU A 65 -1.12 0.93 -11.30
C LEU A 65 -1.32 -0.21 -10.30
N ASP A 66 -2.17 -0.03 -9.28
CA ASP A 66 -2.53 -1.10 -8.35
C ASP A 66 -3.17 -2.29 -9.11
N GLU A 67 -4.13 -2.03 -10.01
CA GLU A 67 -4.75 -3.07 -10.86
C GLU A 67 -3.70 -3.88 -11.66
N ILE A 68 -2.61 -3.24 -12.10
CA ILE A 68 -1.52 -3.90 -12.85
C ILE A 68 -0.55 -4.65 -11.92
N LEU A 69 -0.18 -4.06 -10.80
CA LEU A 69 0.85 -4.57 -9.90
C LEU A 69 0.31 -5.63 -8.94
N ARG A 70 -0.99 -5.60 -8.63
CA ARG A 70 -1.61 -6.45 -7.62
C ARG A 70 -1.39 -7.95 -7.87
N PRO A 71 -1.56 -8.50 -9.08
CA PRO A 71 -1.30 -9.92 -9.33
C PRO A 71 0.15 -10.33 -9.04
N LEU A 72 1.12 -9.44 -9.34
CA LEU A 72 2.53 -9.69 -9.07
C LEU A 72 2.81 -9.69 -7.57
N PHE A 73 2.24 -8.72 -6.85
CA PHE A 73 2.33 -8.65 -5.39
C PHE A 73 1.73 -9.90 -4.74
N ASP A 74 0.51 -10.29 -5.14
CA ASP A 74 -0.19 -11.45 -4.58
C ASP A 74 0.61 -12.74 -4.80
N GLN A 75 1.21 -12.91 -5.98
CA GLN A 75 2.09 -14.06 -6.26
C GLN A 75 3.33 -14.09 -5.35
N MET A 76 3.98 -12.94 -5.13
CA MET A 76 5.15 -12.85 -4.26
C MET A 76 4.81 -13.03 -2.77
N ALA A 77 3.65 -12.53 -2.37
CA ALA A 77 3.19 -12.51 -0.98
C ALA A 77 2.55 -13.84 -0.54
N ALA A 78 2.14 -14.71 -1.48
CA ALA A 78 1.36 -15.92 -1.22
C ALA A 78 1.92 -16.82 -0.10
N ASN A 79 3.25 -16.93 0.03
CA ASN A 79 3.91 -17.79 1.02
C ASN A 79 4.48 -17.04 2.23
N THR A 80 4.41 -15.71 2.24
CA THR A 80 5.10 -14.86 3.24
C THR A 80 4.17 -13.93 4.00
N THR A 81 2.95 -13.75 3.50
CA THR A 81 1.98 -12.79 4.04
C THR A 81 0.66 -13.49 4.30
N VAL A 82 0.05 -13.17 5.42
CA VAL A 82 -1.31 -13.60 5.75
C VAL A 82 -2.23 -12.39 5.70
N THR A 83 -3.37 -12.52 5.03
CA THR A 83 -4.32 -11.40 4.84
C THR A 83 -5.46 -11.40 5.85
N CYS A 84 -5.62 -12.49 6.61
CA CYS A 84 -6.70 -12.68 7.56
C CYS A 84 -6.20 -13.20 8.91
N GLY A 85 -6.58 -12.55 10.01
CA GLY A 85 -6.14 -12.95 11.35
C GLY A 85 -6.60 -14.35 11.76
N THR A 86 -7.76 -14.81 11.29
CA THR A 86 -8.25 -16.17 11.58
C THR A 86 -7.42 -17.25 10.91
N GLU A 87 -6.82 -16.94 9.76
CA GLU A 87 -5.91 -17.83 9.06
C GLU A 87 -4.61 -18.02 9.86
N VAL A 88 -4.07 -16.94 10.45
CA VAL A 88 -2.90 -17.02 11.34
C VAL A 88 -3.18 -17.95 12.52
N ILE A 89 -4.33 -17.81 13.17
CA ILE A 89 -4.71 -18.65 14.32
C ILE A 89 -4.79 -20.13 13.90
N LYS A 90 -5.43 -20.42 12.76
CA LYS A 90 -5.53 -21.77 12.23
C LYS A 90 -4.16 -22.36 11.92
N GLN A 91 -3.31 -21.61 11.21
CA GLN A 91 -1.95 -22.05 10.86
C GLN A 91 -1.10 -22.32 12.11
N LEU A 92 -1.16 -21.45 13.11
CA LEU A 92 -0.45 -21.65 14.39
C LEU A 92 -0.97 -22.88 15.13
N HIS A 93 -2.28 -23.06 15.21
CA HIS A 93 -2.86 -24.23 15.85
C HIS A 93 -2.44 -25.54 15.14
N ASP A 94 -2.48 -25.58 13.82
CA ASP A 94 -2.03 -26.75 13.07
C ASP A 94 -0.52 -26.99 13.22
N TRP A 95 0.28 -25.93 13.25
CA TRP A 95 1.72 -26.00 13.53
C TRP A 95 2.01 -26.58 14.92
N THR A 96 1.26 -26.19 15.95
CA THR A 96 1.48 -26.68 17.32
C THR A 96 1.27 -28.19 17.48
N LYS A 97 0.42 -28.82 16.65
CA LYS A 97 0.14 -30.26 16.73
C LYS A 97 1.38 -31.13 16.47
N GLN A 98 2.35 -30.63 15.71
CA GLN A 98 3.50 -31.40 15.26
C GLN A 98 4.85 -30.81 15.70
N ASN A 99 4.90 -29.51 16.02
CA ASN A 99 6.16 -28.79 16.15
C ASN A 99 6.41 -28.20 17.55
N LEU A 100 5.38 -28.13 18.41
CA LEU A 100 5.50 -27.54 19.74
C LEU A 100 6.28 -28.48 20.68
N ARG A 101 7.32 -27.92 21.32
CA ARG A 101 8.19 -28.58 22.30
C ARG A 101 8.34 -27.71 23.55
N GLU A 102 8.77 -28.29 24.66
CA GLU A 102 8.95 -27.55 25.92
C GLU A 102 9.94 -26.38 25.77
N GLU A 103 10.96 -26.51 24.92
CA GLU A 103 11.98 -25.47 24.69
C GLU A 103 11.59 -24.46 23.60
N THR A 104 10.35 -24.52 23.10
CA THR A 104 9.89 -23.64 22.04
C THR A 104 9.69 -22.22 22.57
N ILE A 105 10.38 -21.26 21.96
CA ILE A 105 10.23 -19.84 22.28
C ILE A 105 9.43 -19.16 21.17
N LEU A 106 8.33 -18.52 21.55
CA LEU A 106 7.60 -17.62 20.67
C LEU A 106 8.15 -16.21 20.83
N CYS A 107 8.52 -15.58 19.72
CA CYS A 107 8.93 -14.18 19.68
C CYS A 107 8.02 -13.40 18.74
N SER A 108 7.78 -12.13 19.09
CA SER A 108 7.10 -11.17 18.23
C SER A 108 8.04 -10.02 17.91
N MET A 109 7.94 -9.51 16.69
CA MET A 109 8.74 -8.40 16.20
C MET A 109 7.79 -7.43 15.51
N ASP A 110 8.06 -6.14 15.67
CA ASP A 110 7.32 -5.07 15.00
C ASP A 110 8.30 -4.23 14.17
N VAL A 111 7.84 -3.78 12.99
CA VAL A 111 8.61 -2.91 12.11
C VAL A 111 8.14 -1.48 12.33
N ILE A 112 9.03 -0.64 12.86
CA ILE A 112 8.75 0.78 13.07
C ILE A 112 8.87 1.52 11.73
N ASP A 113 7.92 2.42 11.47
CA ASP A 113 8.00 3.41 10.39
C ASP A 113 8.20 2.81 8.97
N LEU A 114 7.53 1.67 8.71
CA LEU A 114 7.59 0.93 7.43
C LEU A 114 7.45 1.83 6.18
N TYR A 115 6.54 2.79 6.20
CA TYR A 115 6.27 3.67 5.05
C TYR A 115 7.38 4.69 4.79
N THR A 116 8.04 5.22 5.83
CA THR A 116 9.09 6.25 5.67
C THR A 116 10.47 5.65 5.49
N MET A 117 10.65 4.36 5.81
CA MET A 117 11.90 3.62 5.64
C MET A 117 12.08 2.98 4.25
N LEU A 118 11.20 3.30 3.30
CA LEU A 118 11.36 2.89 1.90
C LEU A 118 12.63 3.54 1.31
N ARG A 119 13.58 2.70 0.89
CA ARG A 119 14.83 3.16 0.26
C ARG A 119 14.53 3.73 -1.13
N SER A 120 14.58 5.05 -1.27
CA SER A 120 14.71 5.66 -2.59
C SER A 120 16.18 5.62 -3.01
N LYS A 121 16.47 5.30 -4.28
CA LYS A 121 17.79 5.59 -4.84
C LYS A 121 17.94 7.12 -4.82
N LYS A 122 18.73 7.65 -3.89
CA LYS A 122 19.28 9.00 -4.02
C LYS A 122 20.24 8.95 -5.20
N ASN A 123 19.78 9.36 -6.36
CA ASN A 123 20.69 9.86 -7.38
C ASN A 123 21.17 11.21 -6.84
N MET A 124 22.36 11.21 -6.23
CA MET A 124 23.13 12.42 -5.99
C MET A 124 23.98 12.70 -7.22
#